data_AF-A0A4S0J9E4-F1
#
_entry.id   AF-A0A4S0J9E4-F1
#
_cell.length_a   1.000
_cell.length_b   1.000
_cell.length_c   1.000
_cell.angle_alpha   90.00
_cell.angle_beta   90.00
_cell.angle_gamma   90.00
#
_symmetry.space_group_name_H-M   'P 1'
#
loop_
_entity.id
_entity.type
_entity.pdbx_description
1 polymer ?
#
loop_
_entity_poly.entity_id
_entity_poly.type
_entity_poly.pdbx_seq_one_letter_code
_entity_poly.pdbx_strand_id
1 'polypeptide(L)'
;NTDLVVIMGGNAAEAHPCGFKWVTEAKANRGAKLIVIYPRFTRSASVSDLYAPIRQGTDIAFLLGLINYCIQHDKVQWDYVKAFTNATYVVKEGFTYKDGLFSGYDEAKRDYDKSTWDYDIGPDGFA
;
A
#
# COMPACT_ATOMS: atom_id res chain seq x y z
N ASN A 1 11.46 -5.47 -16.41
CA ASN A 1 10.16 -6.18 -16.48
C ASN A 1 8.98 -5.31 -16.16
N THR A 2 9.10 -4.33 -15.26
CA THR A 2 7.98 -3.45 -14.94
C THR A 2 7.70 -2.40 -16.03
N ASP A 3 6.46 -1.93 -16.07
CA ASP A 3 6.00 -0.78 -16.86
C ASP A 3 5.85 0.49 -15.99
N LEU A 4 5.81 0.33 -14.66
CA LEU A 4 5.77 1.42 -13.68
C LEU A 4 6.69 1.11 -12.49
N VAL A 5 7.58 2.04 -12.16
CA VAL A 5 8.39 2.02 -10.94
C VAL A 5 7.89 3.13 -10.03
N VAL A 6 7.51 2.77 -8.80
CA VAL A 6 7.19 3.74 -7.75
C VAL A 6 8.26 3.64 -6.67
N ILE A 7 8.98 4.73 -6.44
CA ILE A 7 9.90 4.87 -5.31
C ILE A 7 9.20 5.78 -4.30
N MET A 8 8.74 5.18 -3.21
CA MET A 8 8.09 5.87 -2.10
C MET A 8 8.75 5.47 -0.79
N GLY A 9 9.06 6.43 0.08
CA GLY A 9 9.75 6.18 1.35
C GLY A 9 11.22 5.74 1.24
N GLY A 10 11.77 5.66 0.02
CA GLY A 10 13.16 5.25 -0.25
C GLY A 10 13.87 6.17 -1.25
N ASN A 11 15.19 6.02 -1.35
CA ASN A 11 16.03 6.78 -2.27
C ASN A 11 17.01 5.85 -3.00
N ALA A 12 16.47 5.01 -3.89
CA ALA A 12 17.20 3.87 -4.47
C ALA A 12 18.43 4.26 -5.31
N ALA A 13 18.43 5.44 -5.94
CA ALA A 13 19.58 5.90 -6.72
C ALA A 13 20.80 6.22 -5.84
N GLU A 14 20.59 6.51 -4.55
CA GLU A 14 21.67 6.77 -3.58
C GLU A 14 21.94 5.55 -2.71
N ALA A 15 20.89 4.90 -2.19
CA ALA A 15 21.02 3.79 -1.24
C ALA A 15 21.27 2.43 -1.90
N HIS A 16 20.84 2.24 -3.16
CA HIS A 16 20.93 0.97 -3.88
C HIS A 16 21.35 1.16 -5.36
N PRO A 17 22.43 1.91 -5.65
CA PRO A 17 22.77 2.37 -7.00
C PRO A 17 22.99 1.22 -8.00
N CYS A 18 23.61 0.13 -7.57
CA CYS A 18 23.82 -1.05 -8.43
C CYS A 18 22.50 -1.70 -8.86
N GLY A 19 21.51 -1.75 -7.97
CA GLY A 19 20.16 -2.23 -8.28
C GLY A 19 19.36 -1.23 -9.09
N PHE A 20 19.58 0.07 -8.89
CA PHE A 20 18.91 1.16 -9.61
C PHE A 20 19.19 1.13 -11.12
N LYS A 21 20.29 0.50 -11.56
CA LYS A 21 20.53 0.16 -12.97
C LYS A 21 19.29 -0.46 -13.63
N TRP A 22 18.59 -1.37 -12.96
CA TRP A 22 17.43 -2.05 -13.55
C TRP A 22 16.20 -1.14 -13.69
N VAL A 23 16.11 -0.09 -12.88
CA VAL A 23 15.09 0.96 -13.03
C VAL A 23 15.40 1.81 -14.26
N THR A 24 16.66 2.22 -14.44
CA THR A 24 17.06 3.02 -15.60
C THR A 24 16.94 2.23 -16.90
N GLU A 25 17.28 0.94 -16.90
CA GLU A 25 17.09 0.02 -18.04
C GLU A 25 15.62 -0.10 -18.43
N ALA A 26 14.71 -0.30 -17.46
CA ALA A 26 13.28 -0.38 -17.73
C ALA A 26 12.73 0.92 -18.34
N LYS A 27 13.16 2.07 -17.82
CA LYS A 27 12.76 3.38 -18.35
C LYS A 27 13.29 3.61 -19.78
N ALA A 28 14.59 3.39 -20.00
CA ALA A 28 15.25 3.67 -21.27
C ALA A 28 14.80 2.72 -22.40
N ASN A 29 14.68 1.43 -22.10
CA ASN A 29 14.53 0.39 -23.13
C ASN A 29 13.12 -0.19 -23.26
N ARG A 30 12.22 0.10 -22.29
CA ARG A 30 10.85 -0.45 -22.29
C ARG A 30 9.76 0.60 -22.13
N GLY A 31 10.13 1.88 -21.99
CA GLY A 31 9.17 2.96 -21.79
C GLY A 31 8.51 2.97 -20.41
N ALA A 32 9.09 2.26 -19.42
CA ALA A 32 8.56 2.26 -18.07
C ALA A 32 8.57 3.67 -17.46
N LYS A 33 7.54 4.01 -16.70
CA LYS A 33 7.47 5.29 -15.97
C LYS A 33 8.08 5.17 -14.59
N LEU A 34 8.84 6.17 -14.16
CA LEU A 34 9.40 6.29 -12.82
C LEU A 34 8.70 7.41 -12.05
N ILE A 35 8.01 7.07 -10.98
CA ILE A 35 7.42 8.02 -10.04
C ILE A 35 8.23 8.00 -8.74
N VAL A 36 8.56 9.17 -8.21
CA VAL A 36 9.22 9.33 -6.92
C VAL A 36 8.32 10.14 -5.98
N ILE A 37 7.88 9.51 -4.89
CA ILE A 37 7.08 10.11 -3.84
C ILE A 37 7.97 10.27 -2.61
N TYR A 38 8.41 11.51 -2.34
CA TYR A 38 9.41 11.75 -1.30
C TYR A 38 9.35 13.19 -0.77
N PRO A 39 9.59 13.44 0.53
CA PRO A 39 9.57 14.79 1.12
C PRO A 39 10.66 15.74 0.59
N ARG A 40 11.68 15.20 -0.07
CA ARG A 40 12.81 15.93 -0.64
C ARG A 40 12.97 15.59 -2.12
N PHE A 41 13.50 16.54 -2.89
CA PHE A 41 13.95 16.25 -4.25
C PHE A 41 15.34 15.60 -4.19
N THR A 42 15.43 14.28 -4.39
CA THR A 42 16.67 13.48 -4.28
C THR A 42 17.28 13.14 -5.65
N ARG A 43 18.41 12.42 -5.69
CA ARG A 43 18.96 11.91 -6.96
C ARG A 43 18.05 10.86 -7.63
N SER A 44 17.20 10.16 -6.88
CA SER A 44 16.13 9.37 -7.48
C SER A 44 15.09 10.26 -8.16
N ALA A 45 14.68 11.36 -7.50
CA ALA A 45 13.70 12.30 -8.07
C ALA A 45 14.24 13.00 -9.33
N SER A 46 15.53 13.32 -9.39
CA SER A 46 16.14 14.00 -10.54
C SER A 46 16.06 13.22 -11.85
N VAL A 47 15.87 11.90 -11.79
CA VAL A 47 15.73 11.04 -12.97
C VAL A 47 14.31 10.47 -13.14
N SER A 48 13.37 10.87 -12.28
CA SER A 48 11.97 10.45 -12.34
C SER A 48 11.21 11.12 -13.48
N ASP A 49 10.14 10.47 -13.95
CA ASP A 49 9.17 11.09 -14.86
C ASP A 49 8.18 11.97 -14.10
N LEU A 50 7.88 11.61 -12.85
CA LEU A 50 7.03 12.39 -11.95
C LEU A 50 7.63 12.40 -10.55
N TYR A 51 7.85 13.60 -10.02
CA TYR A 51 8.14 13.82 -8.62
C TYR A 51 6.89 14.35 -7.90
N ALA A 52 6.48 13.66 -6.84
CA ALA A 52 5.36 14.05 -6.00
C ALA A 52 5.87 14.30 -4.56
N PRO A 53 5.95 15.56 -4.10
CA PRO A 53 6.33 15.84 -2.72
C PRO A 53 5.26 15.33 -1.75
N ILE A 54 5.69 14.76 -0.63
CA ILE A 54 4.80 14.28 0.44
C ILE A 54 5.32 14.77 1.80
N ARG A 55 4.42 15.07 2.74
CA ARG A 55 4.83 15.39 4.12
C ARG A 55 5.34 14.12 4.81
N GLN A 56 6.40 14.24 5.61
CA GLN A 56 6.89 13.13 6.42
C GLN A 56 5.77 12.61 7.35
N GLY A 57 5.56 11.28 7.35
CA GLY A 57 4.56 10.61 8.18
C GLY A 57 3.13 10.64 7.64
N THR A 58 2.91 10.99 6.36
CA THR A 58 1.56 10.95 5.73
C THR A 58 1.39 9.85 4.70
N ASP A 59 2.31 8.90 4.65
CA ASP A 59 2.34 7.82 3.67
C ASP A 59 1.05 6.97 3.71
N ILE A 60 0.54 6.67 4.91
CA ILE A 60 -0.72 5.92 5.09
C ILE A 60 -1.89 6.65 4.42
N ALA A 61 -2.02 7.97 4.63
CA ALA A 61 -3.11 8.74 4.03
C ALA A 61 -3.03 8.74 2.49
N PHE A 62 -1.82 8.87 1.94
CA PHE A 62 -1.59 8.80 0.48
C PHE A 62 -1.98 7.43 -0.09
N LEU A 63 -1.51 6.34 0.53
CA LEU A 63 -1.76 4.98 0.07
C LEU A 63 -3.23 4.57 0.24
N LEU A 64 -3.88 4.95 1.35
CA LEU A 64 -5.33 4.73 1.52
C LEU A 64 -6.15 5.53 0.50
N GLY A 65 -5.72 6.74 0.15
CA GLY A 65 -6.32 7.51 -0.96
C GLY A 65 -6.19 6.79 -2.30
N LEU A 66 -5.03 6.21 -2.61
CA LEU A 66 -4.83 5.40 -3.81
C LEU A 66 -5.71 4.14 -3.82
N ILE A 67 -5.79 3.42 -2.70
CA ILE A 67 -6.66 2.24 -2.56
C ILE A 67 -8.13 2.64 -2.82
N ASN A 68 -8.58 3.71 -2.17
CA ASN A 68 -9.94 4.22 -2.34
C ASN A 68 -10.23 4.62 -3.80
N TYR A 69 -9.31 5.36 -4.44
CA TYR A 69 -9.42 5.73 -5.85
C TYR A 69 -9.52 4.49 -6.76
N CYS A 70 -8.65 3.50 -6.57
CA CYS A 70 -8.67 2.29 -7.38
C CYS A 70 -10.00 1.52 -7.26
N ILE A 71 -10.55 1.41 -6.05
CA ILE A 71 -11.84 0.76 -5.81
C ILE A 71 -12.99 1.56 -6.43
N GLN A 72 -13.03 2.89 -6.22
CA GLN A 72 -14.10 3.75 -6.74
C GLN A 72 -14.14 3.84 -8.26
N HIS A 73 -12.98 3.69 -8.92
CA HIS A 73 -12.84 3.85 -10.37
C HIS A 73 -12.62 2.54 -11.14
N ASP A 74 -12.90 1.40 -10.51
CA ASP A 74 -12.78 0.06 -11.11
C ASP A 74 -11.39 -0.18 -11.73
N LYS A 75 -10.33 0.22 -11.01
CA LYS A 75 -8.91 0.02 -11.39
C LYS A 75 -8.26 -1.14 -10.63
N VAL A 76 -9.06 -2.08 -10.18
CA VAL A 76 -8.63 -3.26 -9.44
C VAL A 76 -8.74 -4.49 -10.33
N GLN A 77 -7.77 -5.39 -10.28
CA GLN A 77 -7.90 -6.70 -10.92
C GLN A 77 -8.77 -7.61 -10.07
N TRP A 78 -10.09 -7.47 -10.19
CA TRP A 78 -11.05 -8.13 -9.30
C TRP A 78 -10.98 -9.66 -9.31
N ASP A 79 -10.66 -10.29 -10.45
CA ASP A 79 -10.56 -11.75 -10.52
C ASP A 79 -9.42 -12.27 -9.64
N TYR A 80 -8.28 -11.59 -9.64
CA TYR A 80 -7.15 -11.95 -8.77
C TYR A 80 -7.48 -11.65 -7.31
N VAL A 81 -8.09 -10.50 -7.03
CA VAL A 81 -8.47 -10.13 -5.66
C VAL A 81 -9.42 -11.16 -5.06
N LYS A 82 -10.43 -11.60 -5.81
CA LYS A 82 -11.39 -12.62 -5.35
C LYS A 82 -10.74 -13.99 -5.17
N ALA A 83 -9.85 -14.39 -6.07
CA ALA A 83 -9.29 -15.74 -6.08
C ALA A 83 -8.10 -15.93 -5.13
N PHE A 84 -7.30 -14.90 -4.91
CA PHE A 84 -5.97 -15.02 -4.31
C PHE A 84 -5.73 -14.09 -3.12
N THR A 85 -6.77 -13.41 -2.63
CA THR A 85 -6.73 -12.63 -1.39
C THR A 85 -7.89 -13.04 -0.49
N ASN A 86 -7.91 -12.53 0.75
CA ASN A 86 -8.97 -12.75 1.72
C ASN A 86 -10.22 -11.87 1.49
N ALA A 87 -10.35 -11.20 0.33
CA ALA A 87 -11.43 -10.26 0.07
C ALA A 87 -12.84 -10.87 0.15
N THR A 88 -12.97 -12.18 -0.01
CA THR A 88 -14.24 -12.90 0.08
C THR A 88 -14.54 -13.45 1.48
N TYR A 89 -13.59 -13.36 2.42
CA TYR A 89 -13.77 -13.91 3.76
C TYR A 89 -14.70 -13.01 4.57
N VAL A 90 -15.51 -13.62 5.43
CA VAL A 90 -16.42 -12.88 6.30
C VAL A 90 -15.71 -12.60 7.61
N VAL A 91 -15.67 -11.33 8.03
CA VAL A 91 -15.10 -10.93 9.32
C VAL A 91 -16.10 -11.20 10.44
N LYS A 92 -15.63 -11.64 11.61
CA LYS A 92 -16.46 -11.88 12.81
C LYS A 92 -17.32 -10.66 13.15
N GLU A 93 -18.50 -10.95 13.70
CA GLU A 93 -19.34 -9.92 14.28
C GLU A 93 -18.60 -9.18 15.42
N GLY A 94 -18.84 -7.88 15.54
CA GLY A 94 -18.21 -7.03 16.55
C GLY A 94 -16.91 -6.35 16.09
N PHE A 95 -16.35 -6.70 14.93
CA PHE A 95 -15.32 -5.88 14.30
C PHE A 95 -15.92 -4.54 13.85
N THR A 96 -15.41 -3.43 14.38
CA THR A 96 -15.87 -2.09 14.00
C THR A 96 -14.70 -1.11 13.97
N TYR A 97 -14.90 0.00 13.28
CA TYR A 97 -14.00 1.16 13.30
C TYR A 97 -14.83 2.43 13.44
N LYS A 98 -14.50 3.26 14.42
CA LYS A 98 -15.18 4.53 14.66
C LYS A 98 -14.22 5.55 15.26
N ASP A 99 -14.25 6.77 14.72
CA ASP A 99 -13.50 7.92 15.23
C ASP A 99 -12.00 7.68 15.47
N GLY A 100 -11.37 6.85 14.63
CA GLY A 100 -9.93 6.55 14.72
C GLY A 100 -9.56 5.32 15.54
N LEU A 101 -10.56 4.65 16.16
CA LEU A 101 -10.34 3.48 17.00
C LEU A 101 -11.07 2.26 16.41
N PHE A 102 -10.39 1.11 16.48
CA PHE A 102 -11.02 -0.17 16.20
C PHE A 102 -11.75 -0.70 17.44
N SER A 103 -12.59 -1.73 17.26
CA SER A 103 -13.20 -2.47 18.37
C SER A 103 -12.12 -3.02 19.32
N GLY A 104 -12.41 -3.02 20.62
CA GLY A 104 -11.55 -3.62 21.65
C GLY A 104 -10.47 -2.71 22.24
N TYR A 105 -10.47 -1.40 21.95
CA TYR A 105 -9.48 -0.47 22.52
C TYR A 105 -9.57 -0.37 24.05
N ASP A 106 -8.45 -0.59 24.73
CA ASP A 106 -8.25 -0.37 26.17
C ASP A 106 -7.39 0.89 26.35
N GLU A 107 -8.02 1.99 26.80
CA GLU A 107 -7.36 3.29 26.96
C GLU A 107 -6.24 3.28 28.00
N ALA A 108 -6.42 2.53 29.09
CA ALA A 108 -5.44 2.47 30.18
C ALA A 108 -4.15 1.78 29.74
N LYS A 109 -4.27 0.73 28.92
CA LYS A 109 -3.12 -0.01 28.38
C LYS A 109 -2.60 0.56 27.06
N ARG A 110 -3.42 1.38 26.38
CA ARG A 110 -3.20 1.83 24.99
C ARG A 110 -3.00 0.63 24.06
N ASP A 111 -3.81 -0.39 24.24
CA ASP A 111 -3.76 -1.66 23.49
C ASP A 111 -5.17 -2.06 23.04
N TYR A 112 -5.29 -3.15 22.29
CA TYR A 112 -6.55 -3.68 21.79
C TYR A 112 -6.75 -5.13 22.19
N ASP A 113 -7.95 -5.46 22.68
CA ASP A 113 -8.48 -6.82 22.57
C ASP A 113 -8.87 -7.09 21.11
N LYS A 114 -8.16 -8.03 20.48
CA LYS A 114 -8.30 -8.36 19.05
C LYS A 114 -9.18 -9.59 18.83
N SER A 115 -9.92 -10.02 19.85
CA SER A 115 -10.81 -11.19 19.78
C SER A 115 -11.84 -11.13 18.63
N THR A 116 -12.25 -9.91 18.23
CA THR A 116 -13.16 -9.70 17.09
C THR A 116 -12.44 -9.48 15.75
N TRP A 117 -11.11 -9.39 15.70
CA TRP A 117 -10.34 -9.07 14.49
C TRP A 117 -9.93 -10.32 13.73
N ASP A 118 -10.91 -11.17 13.45
CA ASP A 118 -10.69 -12.50 12.88
C ASP A 118 -11.89 -12.87 11.98
N TYR A 119 -11.80 -13.98 11.25
CA TYR A 119 -12.86 -14.41 10.34
C TYR A 119 -13.92 -15.23 11.05
N ASP A 120 -15.16 -15.14 10.57
CA ASP A 120 -16.20 -16.05 10.97
C ASP A 120 -15.86 -17.46 10.45
N ILE A 121 -15.96 -18.47 11.32
CA ILE A 121 -15.54 -19.84 11.00
C ILE A 121 -16.78 -20.70 10.78
N GLY A 122 -16.87 -21.28 9.58
CA GLY A 122 -17.96 -22.15 9.19
C GLY A 122 -17.99 -23.48 9.97
N PRO A 123 -19.10 -24.23 9.87
CA PRO A 123 -19.24 -25.53 10.54
C PRO A 123 -18.20 -26.58 10.09
N ASP A 124 -17.59 -26.38 8.93
CA ASP A 124 -16.51 -27.20 8.37
C ASP A 124 -15.11 -26.83 8.92
N GLY A 125 -15.02 -25.80 9.76
CA GLY A 125 -13.79 -25.34 10.40
C GLY A 125 -12.95 -24.42 9.53
N PHE A 126 -13.49 -23.92 8.41
CA PHE A 126 -12.80 -22.97 7.51
C PHE A 126 -13.44 -21.59 7.54
N ALA A 127 -12.66 -20.57 7.16
CA ALA A 127 -13.06 -19.16 7.02
C ALA A 127 -13.59 -18.84 5.62
#